data_AF-A0A8S2YRT9-F1
#
_entry.id   AF-A0A8S2YRT9-F1
#
_cell.length_a   1.000
_cell.length_b   1.000
_cell.length_c   1.000
_cell.angle_alpha   90.00
_cell.angle_beta   90.00
_cell.angle_gamma   90.00
#
_symmetry.space_group_name_H-M   'P 1'
#
loop_
_entity.id
_entity.type
_entity.pdbx_description
1 polymer ?
#
loop_
_entity_poly.entity_id
_entity_poly.type
_entity_poly.pdbx_seq_one_letter_code
_entity_poly.pdbx_strand_id
1 'polypeptide(L)'
;IILNEILKELIGDYMEPLYITKTTTQMSSIVAHFRKIEKTRTHNDIKLEYVYRDLFLWSILTHRIEMAKLFLKYMRTRICASLIASKIIKTIAQREYDSSIRHEYEEEANYFELFAIECLTCCYNNDKEYACELV
;
A
#
# COMPACT_ATOMS: atom_id res chain seq x y z
N ILE A 1 -13.55 12.11 4.31
CA ILE A 1 -14.68 11.63 3.47
C ILE A 1 -14.19 11.35 2.05
N ILE A 2 -13.66 12.33 1.30
CA ILE A 2 -13.27 12.16 -0.12
C ILE A 2 -12.18 11.08 -0.37
N LEU A 3 -11.13 11.02 0.44
CA LEU A 3 -10.00 10.10 0.17
C LEU A 3 -10.36 8.62 0.26
N ASN A 4 -11.20 8.22 1.22
CA ASN A 4 -11.62 6.82 1.35
C ASN A 4 -12.53 6.40 0.20
N GLU A 5 -13.40 7.32 -0.27
CA GLU A 5 -14.25 7.06 -1.44
C GLU A 5 -13.39 6.87 -2.71
N ILE A 6 -12.38 7.72 -2.91
CA ILE A 6 -11.43 7.57 -4.03
C ILE A 6 -10.68 6.23 -3.95
N LEU A 7 -10.18 5.87 -2.77
CA LEU A 7 -9.47 4.60 -2.58
C LEU A 7 -10.39 3.41 -2.82
N LYS A 8 -11.65 3.50 -2.39
CA LYS A 8 -12.65 2.48 -2.65
C LYS A 8 -12.95 2.35 -4.14
N GLU A 9 -13.02 3.46 -4.86
CA GLU A 9 -13.24 3.48 -6.31
C GLU A 9 -12.05 2.86 -7.08
N LEU A 10 -10.82 3.09 -6.62
CA LEU A 10 -9.60 2.62 -7.27
C LEU A 10 -9.26 1.16 -6.95
N ILE A 11 -9.38 0.76 -5.68
CA ILE A 11 -8.95 -0.56 -5.19
C ILE A 11 -10.15 -1.54 -5.11
N GLY A 12 -11.36 -1.02 -4.92
CA GLY A 12 -12.57 -1.78 -4.68
C GLY A 12 -12.94 -1.89 -3.19
N ASP A 13 -14.06 -2.54 -2.92
CA ASP A 13 -14.71 -2.69 -1.61
C ASP A 13 -14.03 -3.70 -0.67
N TYR A 14 -12.86 -4.20 -1.06
CA TYR A 14 -12.18 -5.32 -0.40
C TYR A 14 -11.43 -4.92 0.88
N MET A 15 -11.23 -3.62 1.13
CA MET A 15 -10.38 -3.11 2.21
C MET A 15 -11.17 -2.23 3.18
N GLU A 16 -10.85 -2.33 4.47
CA GLU A 16 -11.30 -1.36 5.46
C GLU A 16 -10.70 0.02 5.21
N PRO A 17 -11.40 1.12 5.54
CA PRO A 17 -10.92 2.47 5.31
C PRO A 17 -9.64 2.75 6.12
N LEU A 18 -8.55 3.03 5.42
CA LEU A 18 -7.25 3.34 6.01
C LEU A 18 -7.27 4.64 6.84
N TYR A 19 -8.12 5.60 6.49
CA TYR A 19 -8.17 6.91 7.13
C TYR A 19 -9.53 7.13 7.81
N ILE A 20 -9.64 6.77 9.09
CA ILE A 20 -10.87 7.02 9.87
C ILE A 20 -10.92 8.49 10.29
N THR A 21 -11.91 9.24 9.80
CA THR A 21 -12.22 10.59 10.29
C THR A 21 -13.05 10.49 11.56
N LYS A 22 -12.45 10.90 12.68
CA LYS A 22 -13.00 10.80 14.04
C LYS A 22 -14.33 11.56 14.18
N THR A 23 -15.41 10.87 14.54
CA THR A 23 -16.43 11.45 15.43
C THR A 23 -15.99 11.19 16.87
N THR A 24 -15.99 12.25 17.68
CA THR A 24 -15.25 12.44 18.95
C THR A 24 -15.48 11.41 20.07
N THR A 25 -16.32 10.39 19.92
CA THR A 25 -16.74 9.54 21.06
C THR A 25 -16.17 8.10 21.04
N GLN A 26 -15.62 7.60 19.92
CA GLN A 26 -15.13 6.21 19.82
C GLN A 26 -13.59 6.05 19.93
N MET A 27 -12.90 7.12 20.33
CA MET A 27 -11.44 7.14 20.40
C MET A 27 -10.87 6.13 21.42
N SER A 28 -11.61 5.79 22.47
CA SER A 28 -11.12 4.88 23.52
C SER A 28 -11.02 3.44 23.05
N SER A 29 -12.00 2.94 22.30
CA SER A 29 -12.09 1.52 21.94
C SER A 29 -11.20 1.14 20.77
N ILE A 30 -11.14 1.98 19.74
CA ILE A 30 -10.30 1.76 18.56
C ILE A 30 -8.82 1.90 18.94
N VAL A 31 -8.47 2.95 19.70
CA VAL A 31 -7.11 3.09 20.24
C VAL A 31 -6.77 1.92 21.15
N ALA A 32 -7.68 1.44 22.01
CA ALA A 32 -7.41 0.27 22.85
C ALA A 32 -7.22 -1.04 22.06
N HIS A 33 -7.92 -1.23 20.94
CA HIS A 33 -7.74 -2.39 20.08
C HIS A 33 -6.38 -2.35 19.35
N PHE A 34 -6.01 -1.20 18.80
CA PHE A 34 -4.69 -1.00 18.20
C PHE A 34 -3.56 -1.08 19.24
N ARG A 35 -3.77 -0.56 20.45
CA ARG A 35 -2.82 -0.67 21.59
C ARG A 35 -2.59 -2.10 22.06
N LYS A 36 -3.54 -3.01 21.80
CA LYS A 36 -3.40 -4.43 22.13
C LYS A 36 -2.47 -5.15 21.15
N ILE A 37 -2.40 -4.68 19.90
CA ILE A 37 -1.46 -5.15 18.88
C ILE A 37 -0.03 -4.60 19.15
N GLU A 38 0.08 -3.43 19.77
CA GLU A 38 1.37 -2.75 20.10
C GLU A 38 2.26 -3.44 21.15
N LYS A 39 1.84 -4.54 21.79
CA LYS A 39 2.51 -5.05 23.00
C LYS A 39 3.89 -5.70 22.80
N THR A 40 4.48 -5.67 21.61
CA THR A 40 5.79 -6.30 21.32
C THR A 40 6.79 -5.40 20.57
N ARG A 41 6.52 -4.10 20.34
CA ARG A 41 7.40 -3.24 19.50
C ARG A 41 7.60 -1.84 20.08
N THR A 42 8.76 -1.24 19.79
CA THR A 42 9.05 0.16 20.13
C THR A 42 8.07 1.09 19.40
N HIS A 43 7.38 1.95 20.15
CA HIS A 43 6.33 2.86 19.65
C HIS A 43 6.77 3.73 18.45
N ASN A 44 8.07 4.02 18.31
CA ASN A 44 8.60 4.80 17.19
C ASN A 44 8.61 4.07 15.84
N ASP A 45 8.82 2.75 15.82
CA ASP A 45 8.91 1.96 14.58
C ASP A 45 7.56 1.90 13.87
N ILE A 46 6.48 1.71 14.63
CA ILE A 46 5.11 1.63 14.12
C ILE A 46 4.69 2.99 13.53
N LYS A 47 5.07 4.09 14.19
CA LYS A 47 4.76 5.44 13.72
C LYS A 47 5.46 5.76 12.39
N LEU A 48 6.71 5.33 12.22
CA LEU A 48 7.46 5.50 10.97
C LEU A 48 6.86 4.68 9.82
N GLU A 49 6.40 3.46 10.09
CA GLU A 49 5.74 2.61 9.09
C GLU A 49 4.48 3.26 8.51
N TYR A 50 3.66 3.90 9.34
CA TYR A 50 2.50 4.67 8.87
C TYR A 50 2.89 5.87 8.02
N VAL A 51 3.96 6.59 8.39
CA VAL A 51 4.45 7.73 7.60
C VAL A 51 4.91 7.26 6.21
N TYR A 52 5.69 6.18 6.11
CA TYR A 52 6.13 5.68 4.81
C TYR A 52 4.97 5.17 3.96
N ARG A 53 3.99 4.49 4.57
CA ARG A 53 2.78 4.05 3.86
C ARG A 53 1.99 5.23 3.30
N ASP A 54 1.78 6.27 4.10
CA ASP A 54 0.99 7.43 3.70
C ASP A 54 1.71 8.24 2.61
N LEU A 55 3.04 8.40 2.72
CA LEU A 55 3.87 9.03 1.69
C LEU A 55 3.93 8.21 0.40
N PHE A 56 4.01 6.88 0.50
CA PHE A 56 3.93 5.98 -0.65
C PHE A 56 2.60 6.13 -1.38
N LEU A 57 1.49 6.04 -0.64
CA LEU A 57 0.16 6.15 -1.23
C LEU A 57 -0.08 7.52 -1.86
N TRP A 58 0.34 8.59 -1.20
CA TRP A 58 0.33 9.94 -1.76
C TRP A 58 1.14 10.03 -3.05
N SER A 59 2.31 9.39 -3.11
CA SER A 59 3.16 9.38 -4.30
C SER A 59 2.50 8.64 -5.46
N ILE A 60 1.82 7.52 -5.22
CA ILE A 60 1.07 6.79 -6.25
C ILE A 60 -0.11 7.64 -6.77
N LEU A 61 -0.92 8.20 -5.87
CA LEU A 61 -2.10 8.99 -6.24
C LEU A 61 -1.76 10.30 -6.97
N THR A 62 -0.57 10.86 -6.72
CA THR A 62 -0.08 12.06 -7.40
C THR A 62 0.86 11.76 -8.58
N HIS A 63 0.98 10.50 -8.97
CA HIS A 63 1.82 10.03 -10.08
C HIS A 63 3.30 10.46 -9.94
N ARG A 64 3.84 10.40 -8.72
CA ARG A 64 5.27 10.61 -8.40
C ARG A 64 5.96 9.28 -8.20
N ILE A 65 6.14 8.54 -9.30
CA ILE A 65 6.50 7.12 -9.26
C ILE A 65 7.89 6.86 -8.68
N GLU A 66 8.88 7.68 -8.99
CA GLU A 66 10.22 7.55 -8.40
C GLU A 66 10.22 7.75 -6.87
N MET A 67 9.35 8.63 -6.35
CA MET A 67 9.17 8.78 -4.90
C MET A 67 8.47 7.56 -4.29
N ALA A 68 7.47 7.01 -4.98
CA ALA A 68 6.82 5.78 -4.55
C ALA A 68 7.84 4.62 -4.46
N LYS A 69 8.69 4.44 -5.48
CA LYS A 69 9.78 3.46 -5.49
C LYS A 69 10.74 3.65 -4.31
N LEU A 70 11.06 4.90 -3.95
CA LEU A 70 11.91 5.23 -2.82
C LEU A 70 11.27 4.80 -1.49
N PHE A 71 10.03 5.24 -1.22
CA PHE A 71 9.35 4.91 0.05
C PHE A 71 9.10 3.41 0.20
N LEU A 72 8.79 2.72 -0.91
CA LEU A 72 8.57 1.29 -0.92
C LEU A 72 9.76 0.51 -0.36
N LYS A 73 11.01 0.95 -0.57
CA LYS A 73 12.21 0.28 -0.02
C LYS A 73 12.23 0.27 1.50
N TYR A 74 11.64 1.28 2.16
CA TYR A 74 11.63 1.45 3.61
C TYR A 74 10.40 0.85 4.30
N MET A 75 9.39 0.44 3.54
CA MET A 75 8.20 -0.20 4.09
C MET A 75 8.50 -1.65 4.49
N ARG A 76 7.76 -2.19 5.47
CA ARG A 76 7.81 -3.63 5.81
C ARG A 76 6.80 -4.43 4.97
N THR A 77 5.64 -3.85 4.68
CA THR A 77 4.56 -4.45 3.89
C THR A 77 4.76 -4.26 2.37
N ARG A 78 5.98 -4.49 1.86
CA ARG A 78 6.36 -4.12 0.48
C ARG A 78 5.62 -4.91 -0.59
N ILE A 79 5.41 -6.22 -0.37
CA ILE A 79 4.69 -7.09 -1.31
C ILE A 79 3.26 -6.55 -1.51
N CYS A 80 2.50 -6.38 -0.42
CA CYS A 80 1.14 -5.86 -0.48
C CYS A 80 1.11 -4.43 -1.06
N ALA A 81 2.02 -3.55 -0.64
CA ALA A 81 2.08 -2.17 -1.12
C ALA A 81 2.31 -2.09 -2.64
N SER A 82 3.21 -2.93 -3.17
CA SER A 82 3.45 -3.03 -4.61
C SER A 82 2.23 -3.52 -5.38
N LEU A 83 1.53 -4.53 -4.88
CA LEU A 83 0.31 -5.03 -5.52
C LEU A 83 -0.81 -3.99 -5.52
N ILE A 84 -0.97 -3.25 -4.40
CA ILE A 84 -1.92 -2.13 -4.31
C ILE A 84 -1.55 -1.02 -5.32
N ALA A 85 -0.27 -0.65 -5.42
CA ALA A 85 0.18 0.34 -6.39
C ALA A 85 -0.11 -0.09 -7.82
N SER A 86 0.23 -1.33 -8.18
CA SER A 86 -0.07 -1.87 -9.51
C SER A 86 -1.57 -1.83 -9.80
N LYS A 87 -2.41 -2.24 -8.84
CA LYS A 87 -3.87 -2.18 -8.98
C LYS A 87 -4.37 -0.76 -9.25
N ILE A 88 -3.93 0.22 -8.44
CA ILE A 88 -4.33 1.62 -8.60
C ILE A 88 -3.90 2.15 -9.96
N ILE A 89 -2.64 1.95 -10.35
CA ILE A 89 -2.10 2.46 -11.61
C ILE A 89 -2.81 1.82 -12.80
N LYS A 90 -3.07 0.50 -12.78
CA LYS A 90 -3.86 -0.16 -13.84
C LYS A 90 -5.28 0.38 -13.93
N THR A 91 -5.93 0.67 -12.80
CA THR A 91 -7.25 1.29 -12.80
C THR A 91 -7.24 2.72 -13.34
N ILE A 92 -6.17 3.48 -13.11
CA ILE A 92 -5.97 4.79 -13.73
C ILE A 92 -5.74 4.63 -15.25
N ALA A 93 -4.84 3.74 -15.66
CA ALA A 93 -4.53 3.46 -17.08
C ALA A 93 -5.78 3.07 -17.90
N GLN A 94 -6.72 2.33 -17.31
CA GLN A 94 -7.98 1.96 -17.95
C GLN A 94 -8.89 3.16 -18.27
N ARG A 95 -8.72 4.28 -17.56
CA ARG A 95 -9.50 5.51 -17.75
C ARG A 95 -8.82 6.51 -18.67
N GLU A 96 -7.55 6.30 -18.99
CA GLU A 96 -6.79 7.16 -19.89
C GLU A 96 -7.18 6.93 -21.36
N TYR A 97 -7.42 8.03 -22.07
CA TYR A 97 -7.75 8.01 -23.50
C TYR A 97 -6.49 8.00 -24.40
N ASP A 98 -5.40 8.62 -23.94
CA ASP A 98 -4.14 8.67 -24.67
C ASP A 98 -3.41 7.32 -24.55
N SER A 99 -3.19 6.66 -25.69
CA SER A 99 -2.54 5.35 -25.73
C SER A 99 -1.08 5.38 -25.28
N SER A 100 -0.37 6.50 -25.46
CA SER A 100 1.01 6.66 -25.01
C SER A 100 1.08 6.74 -23.49
N ILE A 101 0.23 7.57 -22.89
CA ILE A 101 0.15 7.74 -21.43
C ILE A 101 -0.32 6.44 -20.78
N ARG A 102 -1.32 5.78 -21.39
CA ARG A 102 -1.78 4.48 -20.92
C ARG A 102 -0.67 3.43 -20.92
N HIS A 103 0.15 3.37 -21.98
CA HIS A 103 1.28 2.45 -22.05
C HIS A 103 2.33 2.74 -20.95
N GLU A 104 2.65 4.01 -20.72
CA GLU A 104 3.54 4.42 -19.62
C GLU A 104 3.02 3.93 -18.25
N TYR A 105 1.72 4.11 -17.97
CA TYR A 105 1.12 3.63 -16.73
C TYR A 105 1.12 2.10 -16.63
N GLU A 106 0.91 1.39 -17.74
CA GLU A 106 0.99 -0.08 -17.77
C GLU A 106 2.42 -0.57 -17.47
N GLU A 107 3.46 0.09 -17.98
CA GLU A 107 4.86 -0.21 -17.67
C GLU A 107 5.19 0.02 -16.18
N GLU A 108 4.72 1.14 -15.62
CA GLU A 108 4.90 1.44 -14.20
C GLU A 108 4.18 0.45 -13.29
N ALA A 109 2.96 0.05 -13.66
CA ALA A 109 2.24 -0.98 -12.92
C ALA A 109 2.96 -2.34 -12.98
N ASN A 110 3.51 -2.70 -14.14
CA ASN A 110 4.29 -3.91 -14.32
C ASN A 110 5.57 -3.90 -13.46
N TYR A 111 6.24 -2.75 -13.33
CA TYR A 111 7.37 -2.59 -12.41
C TYR A 111 7.00 -3.01 -10.98
N PHE A 112 5.86 -2.56 -10.46
CA PHE A 112 5.44 -2.92 -9.09
C PHE A 112 5.08 -4.42 -8.96
N GLU A 113 4.49 -5.03 -9.99
CA GLU A 113 4.23 -6.48 -9.99
C GLU A 113 5.53 -7.29 -9.97
N LEU A 114 6.49 -6.94 -10.83
CA LEU A 114 7.80 -7.58 -10.84
C LEU A 114 8.50 -7.43 -9.49
N PHE A 115 8.45 -6.23 -8.90
CA PHE A 115 9.01 -6.01 -7.56
C PHE A 115 8.36 -6.91 -6.49
N ALA A 116 7.04 -7.11 -6.55
CA ALA A 116 6.33 -7.99 -5.61
C ALA A 116 6.78 -9.45 -5.80
N ILE A 117 6.92 -9.90 -7.05
CA ILE A 117 7.41 -11.24 -7.41
C ILE A 117 8.84 -11.44 -6.90
N GLU A 118 9.73 -10.46 -7.08
CA GLU A 118 11.11 -10.52 -6.59
C GLU A 118 11.15 -10.62 -5.06
N CYS A 119 10.34 -9.83 -4.35
CA CYS A 119 10.22 -9.92 -2.90
C CYS A 119 9.74 -11.30 -2.44
N LEU A 120 8.68 -11.84 -3.07
CA LEU A 120 8.16 -13.17 -2.77
C LEU A 120 9.20 -14.26 -3.07
N THR A 121 9.91 -14.17 -4.18
CA THR A 121 10.98 -15.09 -4.55
C THR A 121 12.11 -15.07 -3.52
N CYS A 122 12.50 -13.89 -3.05
CA CYS A 122 13.48 -13.74 -1.99
C CYS A 122 13.01 -14.38 -0.66
N CYS A 123 11.75 -14.13 -0.27
CA CYS A 123 11.14 -14.77 0.90
C CYS A 123 11.13 -16.30 0.79
N TYR A 124 10.67 -16.82 -0.35
CA TYR A 124 10.59 -18.26 -0.61
C TYR A 124 11.96 -18.95 -0.59
N ASN A 125 13.00 -18.28 -1.11
CA ASN A 125 14.36 -18.80 -1.06
C ASN A 125 14.95 -18.81 0.36
N ASN A 126 14.49 -17.91 1.24
CA ASN A 126 14.94 -17.84 2.63
C ASN A 126 14.23 -18.87 3.52
N ASP A 127 12.89 -18.92 3.46
CA ASP A 127 12.07 -19.86 4.22
C ASP A 127 10.78 -20.13 3.44
N LYS A 128 10.67 -21.35 2.89
CA LYS A 128 9.54 -21.73 2.05
C LYS A 128 8.24 -21.84 2.82
N GLU A 129 8.29 -22.40 4.03
CA GLU A 129 7.09 -22.63 4.85
C GLU A 129 6.51 -21.28 5.27
N TYR A 130 7.36 -20.40 5.79
CA TYR A 130 6.93 -19.06 6.18
C TYR A 130 6.52 -18.20 4.97
N ALA A 131 7.19 -18.32 3.83
CA ALA A 131 6.81 -17.58 2.62
C ALA A 131 5.44 -18.01 2.08
N CYS A 132 5.06 -19.28 2.22
CA CYS A 132 3.73 -19.75 1.86
C CYS A 132 2.63 -19.18 2.78
N GLU A 133 2.94 -18.78 4.02
CA GLU A 133 1.99 -18.08 4.90
C GLU A 133 1.77 -16.61 4.51
N LEU A 134 2.65 -16.03 3.67
CA LEU A 134 2.55 -14.63 3.22
C LEU A 134 1.61 -14.44 2.01
N VAL A 135 1.19 -15.52 1.35
CA VAL A 135 0.36 -15.54 0.13
C VAL A 135 -1.09 -15.88 0.48
#